data_AF-A0A535L976-F1
#
_entry.id   AF-A0A535L976-F1
#
_cell.length_a   1.000
_cell.length_b   1.000
_cell.length_c   1.000
_cell.angle_alpha   90.00
_cell.angle_beta   90.00
_cell.angle_gamma   90.00
#
_symmetry.space_group_name_H-M   'P 1'
#
loop_
_entity.id
_entity.type
_entity.pdbx_description
1 polymer ?
#
loop_
_entity_poly.entity_id
_entity_poly.type
_entity_poly.pdbx_seq_one_letter_code
_entity_poly.pdbx_strand_id
1 'polypeptide(L)'
;MSVERRTQQPGGMAGGPMGRGPMGALGRPVEKPKDFKGTLKRFLVYFVPQKYRLLVVLGAAILGTTFNIVGPKILGLATTKLFDGLIAKYQAFQRHQPAPGIDFKYIATVLLILLGLYIISAIFMYVQQYVMAGVAQRMVYRLRREVEEKLSRLPLKFFDARPRGEILSRAVNDMDNISTTLQQSLTQLITSVVTLVG
;
A
#
# COMPACT_ATOMS: atom_id res chain seq x y z
N MET A 1 27.08 83.54 12.26
CA MET A 1 26.28 82.86 13.30
C MET A 1 26.72 81.41 13.37
N SER A 2 27.21 81.05 14.54
CA SER A 2 27.84 79.79 14.93
C SER A 2 26.80 78.68 15.08
N VAL A 3 27.07 77.49 14.57
CA VAL A 3 26.59 76.25 15.20
C VAL A 3 27.70 75.21 15.14
N GLU A 4 27.92 74.62 16.31
CA GLU A 4 29.00 73.72 16.69
C GLU A 4 28.99 72.34 16.04
N ARG A 5 30.19 71.76 16.08
CA ARG A 5 30.54 70.36 15.77
C ARG A 5 29.80 69.38 16.67
N ARG A 6 29.46 68.20 16.15
CA ARG A 6 29.84 66.93 16.80
C ARG A 6 30.23 65.86 15.77
N THR A 7 31.43 65.37 15.99
CA THR A 7 32.14 64.23 15.42
C THR A 7 31.43 62.91 15.69
N GLN A 8 31.37 62.01 14.70
CA GLN A 8 31.78 60.60 14.84
C GLN A 8 31.81 59.89 13.47
N GLN A 9 32.88 59.13 13.25
CA GLN A 9 33.19 58.27 12.11
C GLN A 9 33.45 56.86 12.70
N PRO A 10 33.71 55.80 11.90
CA PRO A 10 32.78 54.93 11.17
C PRO A 10 32.82 53.45 11.65
N GLY A 11 31.93 52.58 11.16
CA GLY A 11 32.20 51.14 11.20
C GLY A 11 31.03 50.19 10.93
N GLY A 12 31.20 49.32 9.93
CA GLY A 12 30.56 48.00 9.89
C GLY A 12 29.55 47.73 8.77
N MET A 13 30.04 47.33 7.59
CA MET A 13 29.25 46.51 6.66
C MET A 13 29.01 45.13 7.28
N ALA A 14 27.75 44.66 7.37
CA ALA A 14 27.44 43.23 7.44
C ALA A 14 25.95 42.95 7.15
N GLY A 15 25.70 42.08 6.15
CA GLY A 15 24.63 41.08 6.21
C GLY A 15 23.31 41.41 5.53
N GLY A 16 23.24 41.30 4.20
CA GLY A 16 21.98 41.08 3.50
C GLY A 16 21.42 39.68 3.79
N PRO A 17 20.09 39.47 3.96
CA PRO A 17 19.54 38.14 4.16
C PRO A 17 19.57 37.31 2.87
N MET A 18 20.24 36.18 2.98
CA MET A 18 20.45 35.15 1.97
C MET A 18 19.15 34.54 1.41
N GLY A 19 19.22 34.20 0.11
CA GLY A 19 19.01 32.82 -0.37
C GLY A 19 17.72 32.11 0.04
N ARG A 20 16.65 32.29 -0.74
CA ARG A 20 15.45 31.46 -0.70
C ARG A 20 15.71 30.13 -1.40
N GLY A 21 16.27 29.16 -0.65
CA GLY A 21 16.40 27.77 -1.08
C GLY A 21 15.06 27.01 -1.10
N PRO A 22 14.98 25.85 -1.76
CA PRO A 22 13.77 25.08 -2.03
C PRO A 22 13.26 24.27 -0.81
N MET A 23 13.05 24.94 0.32
CA MET A 23 12.55 24.34 1.58
C MET A 23 11.15 24.84 1.97
N GLY A 24 10.32 25.21 0.98
CA GLY A 24 8.95 25.69 1.21
C GLY A 24 7.85 24.62 1.17
N ALA A 25 8.19 23.35 0.91
CA ALA A 25 7.21 22.29 0.66
C ALA A 25 6.97 21.34 1.86
N LEU A 26 7.72 21.47 2.96
CA LEU A 26 7.48 20.73 4.19
C LEU A 26 6.74 21.62 5.20
N GLY A 27 5.45 21.38 5.40
CA GLY A 27 4.75 21.99 6.53
C GLY A 27 3.31 22.43 6.29
N ARG A 28 2.56 21.81 5.37
CA ARG A 28 1.10 21.86 5.54
C ARG A 28 0.75 21.06 6.79
N PRO A 29 0.17 21.68 7.83
CA PRO A 29 -0.24 20.94 9.02
C PRO A 29 -1.23 19.87 8.59
N VAL A 30 -0.97 18.62 8.97
CA VAL A 30 -1.91 17.52 8.79
C VAL A 30 -3.15 17.89 9.59
N GLU A 31 -4.22 18.31 8.90
CA GLU A 31 -5.48 18.65 9.55
C GLU A 31 -5.99 17.42 10.31
N LYS A 32 -6.07 17.53 11.64
CA LYS A 32 -6.57 16.44 12.49
C LYS A 32 -8.04 16.18 12.12
N PRO A 33 -8.43 14.93 11.82
CA PRO A 33 -9.81 14.60 11.51
C PRO A 33 -10.71 14.89 12.72
N LYS A 34 -11.75 15.71 12.50
CA LYS A 34 -12.70 16.14 13.55
C LYS A 34 -13.49 14.97 14.15
N ASP A 35 -13.75 13.93 13.35
CA ASP A 35 -14.40 12.68 13.81
C ASP A 35 -13.96 11.47 12.96
N PHE A 36 -12.84 10.85 13.34
CA PHE A 36 -12.32 9.68 12.64
C PHE A 36 -13.23 8.45 12.79
N LYS A 37 -13.75 8.20 13.99
CA LYS A 37 -14.57 7.00 14.28
C LYS A 37 -15.92 7.05 13.59
N GLY A 38 -16.61 8.19 13.62
CA GLY A 38 -17.89 8.37 12.94
C GLY A 38 -17.76 8.28 11.42
N THR A 39 -16.69 8.88 10.87
CA THR A 39 -16.39 8.79 9.43
C THR A 39 -16.12 7.35 9.02
N LEU A 40 -15.29 6.62 9.77
CA LEU A 40 -15.00 5.20 9.49
C LEU A 40 -16.26 4.32 9.58
N LYS A 41 -17.11 4.52 10.59
CA LYS A 41 -18.37 3.78 10.72
C LYS A 41 -19.30 4.06 9.55
N ARG A 42 -19.49 5.33 9.17
CA ARG A 42 -20.28 5.72 8.01
C ARG A 42 -19.71 5.10 6.74
N PHE A 43 -18.38 5.05 6.63
CA PHE A 43 -17.68 4.42 5.52
C PHE A 43 -17.94 2.91 5.42
N LEU A 44 -17.86 2.20 6.55
CA LEU A 44 -18.14 0.75 6.61
C LEU A 44 -19.59 0.41 6.25
N VAL A 45 -20.55 1.29 6.53
CA VAL A 45 -21.94 1.11 6.11
C VAL A 45 -22.08 1.07 4.58
N TYR A 46 -21.25 1.80 3.84
CA TYR A 46 -21.29 1.73 2.38
C TYR A 46 -20.84 0.37 1.81
N PHE A 47 -20.09 -0.43 2.57
CA PHE A 47 -19.66 -1.78 2.18
C PHE A 47 -20.71 -2.87 2.43
N VAL A 48 -21.69 -2.61 3.31
CA VAL A 48 -22.76 -3.56 3.66
C VAL A 48 -23.51 -4.12 2.45
N PRO A 49 -23.86 -3.33 1.41
CA PRO A 49 -24.50 -3.84 0.19
C PRO A 49 -23.65 -4.85 -0.59
N GLN A 50 -22.33 -4.88 -0.37
CA GLN A 50 -21.38 -5.77 -1.05
C GLN A 50 -20.90 -6.93 -0.17
N LYS A 51 -21.58 -7.24 0.94
CA LYS A 51 -21.15 -8.24 1.94
C LYS A 51 -20.73 -9.59 1.35
N TYR A 52 -21.45 -10.12 0.35
CA TYR A 52 -21.10 -11.40 -0.27
C TYR A 52 -19.79 -11.34 -1.06
N ARG A 53 -19.54 -10.23 -1.75
CA ARG A 53 -18.28 -10.02 -2.48
C ARG A 53 -17.12 -9.86 -1.51
N LEU A 54 -17.34 -9.17 -0.39
CA LEU A 54 -16.35 -9.03 0.66
C LEU A 54 -16.02 -10.36 1.36
N LEU A 55 -17.00 -11.25 1.54
CA LEU A 55 -16.75 -12.60 2.04
C LEU A 55 -15.87 -13.41 1.08
N VAL A 56 -16.10 -13.31 -0.24
CA VAL A 56 -15.23 -13.92 -1.25
C VAL A 56 -13.82 -13.34 -1.20
N VAL A 57 -13.70 -12.01 -1.10
CA VAL A 57 -12.40 -11.32 -0.95
C VAL A 57 -11.66 -11.81 0.29
N LEU A 58 -12.34 -11.89 1.44
CA LEU A 58 -11.75 -12.37 2.70
C LEU A 58 -11.27 -13.82 2.58
N GLY A 59 -12.13 -14.71 2.09
CA GLY A 59 -11.77 -16.13 1.93
C GLY A 59 -10.60 -16.33 0.96
N ALA A 60 -10.64 -15.68 -0.20
CA ALA A 60 -9.57 -15.75 -1.19
C ALA A 60 -8.26 -15.12 -0.69
N ALA A 61 -8.33 -13.99 0.03
CA ALA A 61 -7.16 -13.36 0.66
C ALA A 61 -6.49 -14.29 1.67
N ILE A 62 -7.27 -14.91 2.56
CA ILE A 62 -6.76 -15.82 3.58
C ILE A 62 -6.08 -17.01 2.92
N LEU A 63 -6.78 -17.72 2.03
CA LEU A 63 -6.23 -18.91 1.35
C LEU A 63 -4.99 -18.58 0.51
N GLY A 64 -5.06 -17.52 -0.31
CA GLY A 64 -3.95 -17.09 -1.14
C GLY A 64 -2.70 -16.74 -0.32
N THR A 65 -2.90 -15.97 0.76
CA THR A 65 -1.81 -15.54 1.65
C THR A 65 -1.24 -16.71 2.44
N THR A 66 -2.07 -17.62 2.98
CA THR A 66 -1.60 -18.81 3.69
C THR A 66 -0.72 -19.69 2.82
N PHE A 67 -1.12 -19.96 1.56
CA PHE A 67 -0.27 -20.72 0.65
C PHE A 67 1.05 -19.99 0.37
N ASN A 68 1.04 -18.67 0.24
CA ASN A 68 2.27 -17.90 0.04
C ASN A 68 3.24 -18.05 1.24
N ILE A 69 2.72 -18.02 2.47
CA ILE A 69 3.50 -18.16 3.72
C ILE A 69 4.05 -19.59 3.91
N VAL A 70 3.36 -20.61 3.41
CA VAL A 70 3.82 -22.01 3.49
C VAL A 70 4.99 -22.28 2.53
N GLY A 71 5.12 -21.51 1.45
CA GLY A 71 6.17 -21.65 0.44
C GLY A 71 7.60 -21.75 1.00
N PRO A 72 8.06 -20.80 1.82
CA PRO A 72 9.39 -20.85 2.46
C PRO A 72 9.64 -22.12 3.30
N LYS A 73 8.61 -22.64 4.00
CA LYS A 73 8.75 -23.87 4.79
C LYS A 73 8.99 -25.09 3.89
N ILE A 74 8.29 -25.16 2.76
CA ILE A 74 8.47 -26.24 1.76
C ILE A 74 9.82 -26.10 1.05
N LEU A 75 10.21 -24.88 0.68
CA LEU A 75 11.51 -24.62 0.05
C LEU A 75 12.67 -25.09 0.95
N GLY A 76 12.52 -24.90 2.28
CA GLY A 76 13.46 -25.40 3.27
C GLY A 76 13.78 -26.89 3.13
N LEU A 77 12.79 -27.74 2.79
CA LEU A 77 13.00 -29.17 2.58
C LEU A 77 13.93 -29.46 1.39
N ALA A 78 13.76 -28.74 0.29
CA ALA A 78 14.65 -28.86 -0.88
C ALA A 78 16.05 -28.36 -0.56
N THR A 79 16.16 -27.22 0.12
CA THR A 79 17.45 -26.64 0.53
C THR A 79 18.19 -27.57 1.49
N THR A 80 17.55 -28.08 2.54
CA THR A 80 18.17 -29.04 3.48
C THR A 80 18.66 -30.28 2.75
N LYS A 81 17.84 -30.88 1.87
CA LYS A 81 18.25 -32.09 1.13
C LYS A 81 19.43 -31.83 0.18
N LEU A 82 19.48 -30.66 -0.44
CA LEU A 82 20.60 -30.23 -1.27
C LEU A 82 21.87 -30.07 -0.43
N PHE A 83 21.78 -29.37 0.71
CA PHE A 83 22.90 -29.18 1.64
C PHE A 83 23.43 -30.50 2.19
N ASP A 84 22.55 -31.41 2.61
CA ASP A 84 22.93 -32.74 3.09
C ASP A 84 23.70 -33.52 2.02
N GLY A 85 23.22 -33.48 0.77
CA GLY A 85 23.87 -34.12 -0.37
C GLY A 85 25.26 -33.53 -0.67
N LEU A 86 25.42 -32.21 -0.56
CA LEU A 86 26.70 -31.53 -0.75
C LEU A 86 27.70 -31.86 0.36
N ILE A 87 27.26 -31.86 1.62
CA ILE A 87 28.10 -32.22 2.78
C ILE A 87 28.55 -33.68 2.67
N ALA A 88 27.64 -34.59 2.32
CA ALA A 88 27.98 -36.01 2.14
C ALA A 88 29.02 -36.20 1.02
N LYS A 89 28.87 -35.49 -0.09
CA LYS A 89 29.84 -35.49 -1.20
C LYS A 89 31.20 -34.94 -0.77
N TYR A 90 31.23 -33.86 0.01
CA TYR A 90 32.46 -33.28 0.54
C TYR A 90 33.20 -34.24 1.50
N GLN A 91 32.47 -34.90 2.41
CA GLN A 91 33.06 -35.88 3.32
C GLN A 91 33.59 -37.12 2.59
N ALA A 92 32.86 -37.62 1.60
CA ALA A 92 33.30 -38.74 0.78
C ALA A 92 34.57 -38.39 -0.01
N PHE A 93 34.66 -37.17 -0.54
CA PHE A 93 35.87 -36.65 -1.20
C PHE A 93 37.07 -36.65 -0.25
N GLN A 94 36.92 -36.16 0.99
CA GLN A 94 38.01 -36.19 1.98
C GLN A 94 38.44 -37.63 2.33
N ARG A 95 37.48 -38.55 2.47
CA ARG A 95 37.75 -39.96 2.81
C ARG A 95 38.18 -40.83 1.62
N HIS A 96 38.39 -40.26 0.44
CA HIS A 96 38.72 -40.98 -0.80
C HIS A 96 37.71 -42.10 -1.13
N GLN A 97 36.45 -41.90 -0.74
CA GLN A 97 35.34 -42.83 -0.99
C GLN A 97 34.50 -42.33 -2.17
N PRO A 98 33.82 -43.23 -2.91
CA PRO A 98 32.89 -42.82 -3.95
C PRO A 98 31.80 -41.93 -3.36
N ALA A 99 31.64 -40.75 -3.95
CA ALA A 99 30.66 -39.78 -3.45
C ALA A 99 29.23 -40.29 -3.64
N PRO A 100 28.37 -40.22 -2.60
CA PRO A 100 26.95 -40.46 -2.78
C PRO A 100 26.35 -39.41 -3.72
N GLY A 101 25.43 -39.84 -4.58
CA GLY A 101 24.71 -38.95 -5.50
C GLY A 101 23.73 -38.03 -4.77
N ILE A 102 23.60 -36.79 -5.22
CA ILE A 102 22.56 -35.87 -4.74
C ILE A 102 21.20 -36.32 -5.31
N ASP A 103 20.18 -36.36 -4.46
CA ASP A 103 18.82 -36.72 -4.87
C ASP A 103 18.11 -35.55 -5.58
N PHE A 104 18.52 -35.31 -6.83
CA PHE A 104 17.90 -34.29 -7.69
C PHE A 104 16.43 -34.57 -7.99
N LYS A 105 15.99 -35.84 -7.92
CA LYS A 105 14.59 -36.22 -8.17
C LYS A 105 13.69 -35.74 -7.04
N TYR A 106 14.13 -35.90 -5.79
CA TYR A 106 13.43 -35.34 -4.63
C TYR A 106 13.34 -33.82 -4.73
N ILE A 107 14.46 -33.14 -5.00
CA ILE A 107 14.51 -31.67 -5.13
C ILE A 107 13.56 -31.20 -6.24
N ALA A 108 13.59 -31.82 -7.41
CA ALA A 108 12.69 -31.48 -8.52
C ALA A 108 11.21 -31.67 -8.13
N THR A 109 10.87 -32.73 -7.40
CA THR A 109 9.50 -32.98 -6.93
C THR A 109 9.04 -31.89 -5.96
N VAL A 110 9.89 -31.50 -5.00
CA VAL A 110 9.59 -30.41 -4.06
C VAL A 110 9.39 -29.08 -4.80
N LEU A 111 10.24 -28.78 -5.79
CA LEU A 111 10.10 -27.57 -6.61
C LEU A 111 8.81 -27.57 -7.45
N LEU A 112 8.41 -28.72 -8.00
CA LEU A 112 7.15 -28.85 -8.74
C LEU A 112 5.92 -28.66 -7.83
N ILE A 113 5.95 -29.21 -6.61
CA ILE A 113 4.89 -28.98 -5.60
C ILE A 113 4.81 -27.49 -5.26
N LEU A 114 5.96 -26.86 -5.03
CA LEU A 114 6.05 -25.44 -4.70
C LEU A 114 5.54 -24.55 -5.84
N LEU A 115 5.87 -24.89 -7.09
CA LEU A 115 5.33 -24.22 -8.27
C LEU A 115 3.80 -24.32 -8.32
N GLY A 116 3.25 -25.52 -8.16
CA GLY A 116 1.80 -25.73 -8.14
C GLY A 116 1.12 -24.92 -7.02
N LEU A 117 1.71 -24.90 -5.83
CA LEU A 117 1.23 -24.15 -4.69
C LEU A 117 1.25 -22.63 -4.92
N TYR A 118 2.29 -22.09 -5.57
CA TYR A 118 2.32 -20.68 -5.97
C TYR A 118 1.33 -20.33 -7.06
N ILE A 119 1.08 -21.22 -8.03
CA ILE A 119 0.03 -21.02 -9.03
C ILE A 119 -1.34 -20.94 -8.35
N ILE A 120 -1.63 -21.86 -7.42
CA ILE A 120 -2.90 -21.85 -6.66
C ILE A 120 -3.01 -20.56 -5.83
N SER A 121 -1.95 -20.18 -5.11
CA SER A 121 -1.88 -18.92 -4.35
C SER A 121 -2.16 -17.73 -5.27
N ALA A 122 -1.53 -17.66 -6.44
CA ALA A 122 -1.72 -16.58 -7.41
C ALA A 122 -3.16 -16.51 -7.93
N ILE A 123 -3.83 -17.65 -8.15
CA ILE A 123 -5.25 -17.68 -8.53
C ILE A 123 -6.12 -17.05 -7.44
N PHE A 124 -5.93 -17.44 -6.18
CA PHE A 124 -6.69 -16.86 -5.07
C PHE A 124 -6.41 -15.36 -4.88
N MET A 125 -5.15 -14.95 -4.97
CA MET A 125 -4.75 -13.55 -4.91
C MET A 125 -5.35 -12.74 -6.06
N TYR A 126 -5.38 -13.30 -7.27
CA TYR A 126 -6.01 -12.67 -8.42
C TYR A 126 -7.52 -12.51 -8.24
N VAL A 127 -8.22 -13.57 -7.81
CA VAL A 127 -9.66 -13.54 -7.53
C VAL A 127 -9.99 -12.50 -6.48
N GLN A 128 -9.24 -12.48 -5.37
CA GLN A 128 -9.35 -11.49 -4.31
C GLN A 128 -9.23 -10.07 -4.87
N GLN A 129 -8.17 -9.80 -5.64
CA GLN A 129 -7.89 -8.48 -6.19
C GLN A 129 -8.95 -8.03 -7.21
N TYR A 130 -9.38 -8.93 -8.09
CA TYR A 130 -10.41 -8.65 -9.09
C TYR A 130 -11.77 -8.34 -8.45
N VAL A 131 -12.20 -9.15 -7.49
CA VAL A 131 -13.47 -8.93 -6.79
C VAL A 131 -13.42 -7.63 -5.98
N MET A 132 -12.30 -7.36 -5.29
CA MET A 132 -12.12 -6.13 -4.52
C MET A 132 -12.10 -4.88 -5.40
N ALA A 133 -11.45 -4.91 -6.56
CA ALA A 133 -11.53 -3.85 -7.55
C ALA A 133 -12.99 -3.55 -7.95
N GLY A 134 -13.77 -4.59 -8.22
CA GLY A 134 -15.19 -4.44 -8.51
C GLY A 134 -16.00 -3.86 -7.35
N VAL A 135 -15.64 -4.15 -6.09
CA VAL A 135 -16.27 -3.52 -4.91
C VAL A 135 -15.93 -2.02 -4.86
N ALA A 136 -14.66 -1.65 -5.02
CA ALA A 136 -14.20 -0.27 -5.00
C ALA A 136 -14.82 0.57 -6.13
N GLN A 137 -14.92 0.03 -7.34
CA GLN A 137 -15.54 0.76 -8.46
C GLN A 137 -17.04 1.02 -8.26
N ARG A 138 -17.78 0.06 -7.72
CA ARG A 138 -19.20 0.27 -7.36
C ARG A 138 -19.37 1.32 -6.27
N MET A 139 -18.41 1.40 -5.38
CA MET A 139 -18.32 2.43 -4.36
C MET A 139 -18.13 3.82 -4.97
N VAL A 140 -17.16 3.97 -5.88
CA VAL A 140 -16.96 5.22 -6.64
C VAL A 140 -18.20 5.61 -7.41
N TYR A 141 -18.84 4.66 -8.10
CA TYR A 141 -20.05 4.94 -8.86
C TYR A 141 -21.17 5.54 -8.00
N ARG A 142 -21.37 4.96 -6.80
CA ARG A 142 -22.37 5.50 -5.86
C ARG A 142 -21.97 6.89 -5.35
N LEU A 143 -20.70 7.09 -5.00
CA LEU A 143 -20.20 8.39 -4.55
C LEU A 143 -20.37 9.46 -5.63
N ARG A 144 -20.04 9.13 -6.89
CA ARG A 144 -20.21 10.05 -8.04
C ARG A 144 -21.67 10.47 -8.18
N ARG A 145 -22.61 9.52 -8.08
CA ARG A 145 -24.04 9.81 -8.16
C ARG A 145 -24.52 10.72 -7.01
N GLU A 146 -24.10 10.42 -5.78
CA GLU A 146 -24.47 11.24 -4.61
C GLU A 146 -23.90 12.66 -4.68
N VAL A 147 -22.68 12.81 -5.21
CA VAL A 147 -22.05 14.12 -5.42
C VAL A 147 -22.74 14.90 -6.52
N GLU A 148 -23.09 14.26 -7.64
CA GLU A 148 -23.85 14.89 -8.72
C GLU A 148 -25.24 15.35 -8.26
N GLU A 149 -25.97 14.48 -7.56
CA GLU A 149 -27.26 14.80 -6.94
C GLU A 149 -27.14 15.97 -5.94
N LYS A 150 -26.02 16.08 -5.23
CA LYS A 150 -25.77 17.20 -4.32
C LYS A 150 -25.44 18.48 -5.06
N LEU A 151 -24.54 18.42 -6.05
CA LEU A 151 -24.11 19.57 -6.84
C LEU A 151 -25.29 20.19 -7.59
N SER A 152 -26.17 19.39 -8.17
CA SER A 152 -27.37 19.87 -8.90
C SER A 152 -28.37 20.64 -8.02
N ARG A 153 -28.34 20.45 -6.69
CA ARG A 153 -29.25 21.10 -5.74
C ARG A 153 -28.66 22.31 -5.01
N LEU A 154 -27.39 22.65 -5.26
CA LEU A 154 -26.73 23.76 -4.58
C LEU A 154 -27.09 25.11 -5.23
N PRO A 155 -27.24 26.18 -4.43
CA PRO A 155 -27.56 27.51 -4.95
C PRO A 155 -26.39 28.09 -5.76
N LEU A 156 -26.68 28.94 -6.75
CA LEU A 156 -25.69 29.60 -7.61
C LEU A 156 -24.55 30.27 -6.83
N LYS A 157 -24.86 30.88 -5.68
CA LYS A 157 -23.88 31.50 -4.77
C LYS A 157 -22.75 30.54 -4.33
N PHE A 158 -22.99 29.23 -4.26
CA PHE A 158 -21.95 28.24 -3.95
C PHE A 158 -20.92 28.14 -5.09
N PHE A 159 -21.36 28.26 -6.33
CA PHE A 159 -20.53 28.17 -7.52
C PHE A 159 -19.80 29.48 -7.84
N ASP A 160 -20.29 30.62 -7.37
CA ASP A 160 -19.64 31.92 -7.55
C ASP A 160 -18.41 32.09 -6.62
N ALA A 161 -18.36 31.33 -5.52
CA ALA A 161 -17.30 31.44 -4.51
C ALA A 161 -16.03 30.61 -4.82
N ARG A 162 -16.05 29.77 -5.86
CA ARG A 162 -14.97 28.82 -6.19
C ARG A 162 -14.86 28.62 -7.72
N PRO A 163 -13.65 28.49 -8.29
CA PRO A 163 -13.50 28.08 -9.68
C PRO A 163 -14.18 26.73 -9.96
N ARG A 164 -15.01 26.64 -11.01
CA ARG A 164 -15.75 25.40 -11.36
C ARG A 164 -14.83 24.18 -11.52
N GLY A 165 -13.64 24.39 -12.10
CA GLY A 165 -12.64 23.33 -12.26
C GLY A 165 -12.06 22.82 -10.93
N GLU A 166 -12.01 23.65 -9.89
CA GLU A 166 -11.55 23.24 -8.56
C GLU A 166 -12.55 22.28 -7.90
N ILE A 167 -13.85 22.53 -8.04
CA ILE A 167 -14.90 21.70 -7.45
C ILE A 167 -14.90 20.31 -8.11
N LEU A 168 -14.90 20.26 -9.45
CA LEU A 168 -14.93 19.01 -10.19
C LEU A 168 -13.64 18.21 -9.98
N SER A 169 -12.49 18.87 -10.03
CA SER A 169 -11.19 18.23 -9.81
C SER A 169 -11.08 17.64 -8.40
N ARG A 170 -11.45 18.39 -7.36
CA ARG A 170 -11.46 17.86 -5.98
C ARG A 170 -12.42 16.70 -5.84
N ALA A 171 -13.65 16.82 -6.34
CA ALA A 171 -14.63 15.74 -6.25
C ALA A 171 -14.14 14.45 -6.92
N VAL A 172 -13.64 14.53 -8.15
CA VAL A 172 -13.14 13.36 -8.89
C VAL A 172 -11.89 12.78 -8.24
N ASN A 173 -10.89 13.63 -7.94
CA ASN A 173 -9.64 13.18 -7.33
C ASN A 173 -9.84 12.58 -5.94
N ASP A 174 -10.72 13.17 -5.11
CA ASP A 174 -11.01 12.65 -3.78
C ASP A 174 -11.73 11.29 -3.87
N MET A 175 -12.65 11.12 -4.82
CA MET A 175 -13.31 9.83 -5.05
C MET A 175 -12.35 8.75 -5.55
N ASP A 176 -11.45 9.09 -6.47
CA ASP A 176 -10.46 8.15 -7.01
C ASP A 176 -9.42 7.78 -5.94
N ASN A 177 -9.00 8.75 -5.12
CA ASN A 177 -8.15 8.51 -3.96
C ASN A 177 -8.84 7.57 -2.96
N ILE A 178 -10.10 7.84 -2.62
CA ILE A 178 -10.89 6.96 -1.76
C ILE A 178 -10.93 5.54 -2.35
N SER A 179 -11.25 5.38 -3.63
CA SER A 179 -11.30 4.06 -4.29
C SER A 179 -10.00 3.28 -4.13
N THR A 180 -8.89 3.94 -4.46
CA THR A 180 -7.56 3.33 -4.49
C THR A 180 -7.12 2.96 -3.08
N THR A 181 -7.28 3.89 -2.13
CA THR A 181 -6.96 3.65 -0.72
C THR A 181 -7.80 2.53 -0.15
N LEU A 182 -9.10 2.46 -0.45
CA LEU A 182 -9.93 1.37 0.06
C LEU A 182 -9.53 0.01 -0.50
N GLN A 183 -9.30 -0.06 -1.81
CA GLN A 183 -8.91 -1.29 -2.46
C GLN A 183 -7.59 -1.80 -1.88
N GLN A 184 -6.59 -0.91 -1.76
CA GLN A 184 -5.26 -1.26 -1.26
C GLN A 184 -5.27 -1.51 0.24
N SER A 185 -5.74 -0.55 1.05
CA SER A 185 -5.68 -0.64 2.51
C SER A 185 -6.53 -1.78 3.07
N LEU A 186 -7.72 -2.04 2.52
CA LEU A 186 -8.53 -3.15 3.01
C LEU A 186 -7.88 -4.49 2.68
N THR A 187 -7.38 -4.65 1.44
CA THR A 187 -6.63 -5.84 1.04
C THR A 187 -5.40 -6.02 1.91
N GLN A 188 -4.61 -4.95 2.10
CA GLN A 188 -3.41 -4.96 2.91
C GLN A 188 -3.71 -5.30 4.37
N LEU A 189 -4.77 -4.75 4.97
CA LEU A 189 -5.17 -5.10 6.34
C LEU A 189 -5.47 -6.59 6.47
N ILE A 190 -6.21 -7.16 5.53
CA ILE A 190 -6.51 -8.60 5.54
C ILE A 190 -5.22 -9.41 5.41
N THR A 191 -4.39 -9.11 4.42
CA THR A 191 -3.11 -9.79 4.20
C THR A 191 -2.21 -9.67 5.43
N SER A 192 -2.05 -8.47 5.99
CA SER A 192 -1.21 -8.22 7.16
C SER A 192 -1.67 -8.98 8.39
N VAL A 193 -2.98 -9.08 8.65
CA VAL A 193 -3.50 -9.88 9.77
C VAL A 193 -3.20 -11.36 9.54
N VAL A 194 -3.42 -11.88 8.33
CA VAL A 194 -3.16 -13.30 8.00
C VAL A 194 -1.67 -13.62 8.10
N THR A 195 -0.80 -12.74 7.60
CA THR A 195 0.64 -12.88 7.69
C THR A 195 1.19 -12.72 9.11
N LEU A 196 0.55 -11.93 9.96
CA LEU A 196 0.97 -11.81 11.36
C LEU A 196 0.63 -13.06 12.17
N VAL A 197 -0.51 -13.70 11.87
CA VAL A 197 -0.97 -14.89 12.58
C VAL A 197 -0.30 -16.17 12.08
N GLY A 198 0.01 -16.26 10.78
CA GLY A 198 0.60 -17.44 10.13
C GLY A 198 2.11 -17.49 10.19
#